data_AF-A0A930T4M6-F1
#
_entry.id   AF-A0A930T4M6-F1
#
_cell.length_a   1.000
_cell.length_b   1.000
_cell.length_c   1.000
_cell.angle_alpha   90.00
_cell.angle_beta   90.00
_cell.angle_gamma   90.00
#
_symmetry.space_group_name_H-M   'P 1'
#
loop_
_entity.id
_entity.type
_entity.pdbx_description
1 polymer ?
#
loop_
_entity_poly.entity_id
_entity_poly.type
_entity_poly.pdbx_seq_one_letter_code
_entity_poly.pdbx_strand_id
1 'polypeptide(L)'
;MRKSSIVVNLLKTTILVIMIGGIGRLSINENSPPRLKQVQERVINDINARLTGHYDIQPLVMAGGDPYIRALMRTISASEAYTQRPYHVIYGGQYVQKLDRHPDQCVVVKRGANAGKCSTAAGRYQFLNTTWAEKASIYHPQADFIGDNNSYSFEAQYQDEVLYRWLSDGEAWGVDFSQMLAQNQLDQVLRRLSNTWTSLGYGTEDNSMTRRLPKIYQQMLQEELANQQASKN
;
A
#
# COMPACT_ATOMS: atom_id res chain seq x y z
N MET A 1 -50.19 2.23 39.49
CA MET A 1 -50.05 0.77 39.24
C MET A 1 -50.05 0.51 37.74
N ARG A 2 -49.14 -0.35 37.28
CA ARG A 2 -48.96 -0.95 35.93
C ARG A 2 -48.66 -0.02 34.74
N LYS A 3 -47.41 -0.16 34.25
CA LYS A 3 -46.95 -0.29 32.85
C LYS A 3 -45.42 -0.34 32.92
N SER A 4 -44.65 -1.14 32.19
CA SER A 4 -44.88 -2.31 31.35
C SER A 4 -43.48 -2.86 31.08
N SER A 5 -43.26 -4.16 31.27
CA SER A 5 -41.99 -4.86 31.07
C SER A 5 -41.68 -5.07 29.58
N ILE A 6 -41.66 -4.00 28.80
CA ILE A 6 -41.49 -4.03 27.33
C ILE A 6 -40.21 -3.31 26.89
N VAL A 7 -39.62 -2.46 27.73
CA VAL A 7 -38.44 -1.65 27.34
C VAL A 7 -37.11 -2.40 27.54
N VAL A 8 -37.06 -3.43 28.37
CA VAL A 8 -35.79 -4.12 28.70
C VAL A 8 -35.49 -5.30 27.77
N ASN A 9 -36.45 -5.76 26.97
CA ASN A 9 -36.27 -6.91 26.07
C ASN A 9 -36.18 -6.57 24.57
N LEU A 10 -36.28 -5.29 24.19
CA LEU A 10 -36.06 -4.86 22.79
C LEU A 10 -34.59 -4.51 22.50
N LEU A 11 -33.81 -4.15 23.53
CA LEU A 11 -32.39 -3.82 23.37
C LEU A 11 -31.48 -5.06 23.25
N LYS A 12 -31.86 -6.20 23.83
CA LYS A 12 -31.06 -7.43 23.77
C LYS A 12 -31.25 -8.23 22.47
N THR A 13 -32.38 -8.04 21.79
CA THR A 13 -32.68 -8.77 20.54
C THR A 13 -32.19 -8.02 19.29
N THR A 14 -31.87 -6.72 19.41
CA THR A 14 -31.35 -5.92 18.27
C THR A 14 -29.84 -6.09 18.08
N ILE A 15 -29.11 -6.62 19.07
CA ILE A 15 -27.66 -6.89 18.97
C ILE A 15 -27.36 -8.30 18.42
N LEU A 16 -28.34 -9.22 18.42
CA LEU A 16 -28.09 -10.63 18.07
C LEU A 16 -28.38 -11.01 16.61
N VAL A 17 -28.91 -10.09 15.78
CA VAL A 17 -29.25 -10.40 14.36
C VAL A 17 -28.18 -9.96 13.36
N ILE A 18 -27.11 -9.27 13.78
CA ILE A 18 -26.01 -8.88 12.87
C ILE A 18 -25.04 -10.06 12.58
N MET A 19 -25.14 -11.18 13.29
CA MET A 19 -24.12 -12.24 13.26
C MET A 19 -24.43 -13.47 12.39
N ILE A 20 -25.57 -13.57 11.68
CA ILE A 20 -25.90 -14.80 10.91
C ILE A 20 -26.30 -14.56 9.44
N GLY A 21 -26.30 -13.33 8.92
CA GLY A 21 -26.64 -13.13 7.50
C GLY A 21 -26.15 -11.82 6.92
N GLY A 22 -24.94 -11.83 6.35
CA GLY A 22 -24.45 -10.76 5.50
C GLY A 22 -23.98 -9.53 6.27
N ILE A 23 -22.67 -9.36 6.31
CA ILE A 23 -21.97 -8.11 6.58
C ILE A 23 -22.83 -6.94 6.12
N GLY A 24 -23.28 -6.10 7.05
CA GLY A 24 -23.96 -4.85 6.72
C GLY A 24 -23.06 -4.10 5.76
N ARG A 25 -23.42 -4.10 4.48
CA ARG A 25 -22.76 -3.27 3.47
C ARG A 25 -22.90 -1.84 3.98
N LEU A 26 -21.81 -1.26 4.45
CA LEU A 26 -21.65 0.19 4.51
C LEU A 26 -21.84 0.67 3.08
N SER A 27 -23.08 0.85 2.62
CA SER A 27 -23.37 1.08 1.21
C SER A 27 -23.13 2.57 0.94
N ILE A 28 -21.93 2.94 0.49
CA ILE A 28 -21.73 4.29 -0.04
C ILE A 28 -22.29 4.36 -1.47
N ASN A 29 -22.97 5.47 -1.75
CA ASN A 29 -23.50 5.81 -3.06
C ASN A 29 -22.37 5.77 -4.12
N GLU A 30 -22.68 5.32 -5.34
CA GLU A 30 -21.74 5.36 -6.46
C GLU A 30 -21.24 6.78 -6.78
N ASN A 31 -22.03 7.80 -6.47
CA ASN A 31 -21.66 9.21 -6.59
C ASN A 31 -20.79 9.74 -5.43
N SER A 32 -20.43 8.90 -4.45
CA SER A 32 -19.60 9.33 -3.33
C SER A 32 -18.21 9.78 -3.80
N PRO A 33 -17.66 10.86 -3.22
CA PRO A 33 -16.31 11.32 -3.50
C PRO A 33 -15.27 10.18 -3.44
N PRO A 34 -14.25 10.16 -4.32
CA PRO A 34 -13.24 9.09 -4.36
C PRO A 34 -12.59 8.79 -3.01
N ARG A 35 -12.32 9.83 -2.21
CA ARG A 35 -11.76 9.70 -0.86
C ARG A 35 -12.66 8.90 0.09
N LEU A 36 -13.99 9.04 0.00
CA LEU A 36 -14.93 8.29 0.84
C LEU A 36 -14.93 6.81 0.46
N LYS A 37 -14.87 6.50 -0.84
CA LYS A 37 -14.75 5.12 -1.34
C LYS A 37 -13.47 4.46 -0.82
N GLN A 38 -12.34 5.16 -0.86
CA GLN A 38 -11.09 4.63 -0.30
C GLN A 38 -11.08 4.46 1.21
N VAL A 39 -11.65 5.41 1.96
CA VAL A 39 -11.76 5.26 3.42
C VAL A 39 -12.60 4.04 3.75
N GLN A 40 -13.70 3.80 3.03
CA GLN A 40 -14.53 2.62 3.20
C GLN A 40 -13.77 1.33 2.84
N GLU A 41 -13.07 1.28 1.70
CA GLU A 41 -12.22 0.13 1.32
C GLU A 41 -11.19 -0.16 2.41
N ARG A 42 -10.46 0.86 2.88
CA ARG A 42 -9.47 0.71 3.96
C ARG A 42 -10.11 0.21 5.25
N VAL A 43 -11.27 0.73 5.63
CA VAL A 43 -11.99 0.31 6.85
C VAL A 43 -12.48 -1.13 6.72
N ILE A 44 -13.05 -1.51 5.58
CA ILE A 44 -13.50 -2.88 5.31
C ILE A 44 -12.30 -3.84 5.35
N ASN A 45 -11.22 -3.51 4.65
CA ASN A 45 -10.02 -4.34 4.61
C ASN A 45 -9.34 -4.42 5.99
N ASP A 46 -9.37 -3.36 6.79
CA ASP A 46 -8.90 -3.37 8.18
C ASP A 46 -9.76 -4.29 9.05
N ILE A 47 -11.09 -4.14 9.01
CA ILE A 47 -12.02 -4.98 9.78
C ILE A 47 -11.82 -6.45 9.39
N ASN A 48 -11.78 -6.76 8.09
CA ASN A 48 -11.52 -8.11 7.61
C ASN A 48 -10.18 -8.64 8.12
N ALA A 49 -9.12 -7.84 8.09
CA ALA A 49 -7.81 -8.26 8.61
C ALA A 49 -7.80 -8.48 10.13
N ARG A 50 -8.58 -7.72 10.90
CA ARG A 50 -8.75 -7.93 12.34
C ARG A 50 -9.56 -9.20 12.65
N LEU A 51 -10.58 -9.48 11.85
CA LEU A 51 -11.45 -10.64 12.03
C LEU A 51 -10.77 -11.95 11.61
N THR A 52 -10.07 -11.93 10.47
CA THR A 52 -9.43 -13.12 9.88
C THR A 52 -7.98 -13.28 10.33
N GLY A 53 -7.36 -12.21 10.84
CA GLY A 53 -5.92 -12.16 11.09
C GLY A 53 -5.07 -11.96 9.84
N HIS A 54 -5.69 -11.84 8.65
CA HIS A 54 -5.05 -11.85 7.33
C HIS A 54 -5.23 -10.52 6.58
N TYR A 55 -4.14 -9.93 6.12
CA TYR A 55 -4.14 -8.71 5.31
C TYR A 55 -4.20 -9.05 3.82
N ASP A 56 -5.25 -8.60 3.14
CA ASP A 56 -5.39 -8.74 1.69
C ASP A 56 -4.60 -7.64 0.98
N ILE A 57 -3.35 -7.95 0.67
CA ILE A 57 -2.46 -7.09 -0.12
C ILE A 57 -2.21 -7.77 -1.44
N GLN A 58 -2.51 -7.07 -2.54
CA GLN A 58 -2.39 -7.61 -3.89
C GLN A 58 -0.99 -8.21 -4.15
N PRO A 59 -0.87 -9.27 -4.96
CA PRO A 59 0.44 -9.80 -5.36
C PRO A 59 1.20 -8.77 -6.21
N LEU A 60 2.53 -8.92 -6.30
CA LEU A 60 3.34 -8.17 -7.26
C LEU A 60 3.08 -8.69 -8.69
N VAL A 61 3.10 -7.81 -9.68
CA VAL A 61 3.05 -8.19 -11.10
C VAL A 61 4.40 -8.70 -11.56
N MET A 62 5.50 -8.14 -11.07
CA MET A 62 6.83 -8.65 -11.40
C MET A 62 7.02 -10.11 -10.95
N ALA A 63 7.70 -10.90 -11.78
CA ALA A 63 8.04 -12.29 -11.48
C ALA A 63 9.45 -12.42 -10.90
N GLY A 64 9.67 -13.48 -10.11
CA GLY A 64 10.96 -13.78 -9.51
C GLY A 64 11.44 -12.70 -8.52
N GLY A 65 12.73 -12.75 -8.18
CA GLY A 65 13.36 -11.86 -7.22
C GLY A 65 13.39 -12.42 -5.79
N ASP A 66 14.06 -11.68 -4.92
CA ASP A 66 14.25 -12.02 -3.51
C ASP A 66 12.91 -11.93 -2.73
N PRO A 67 12.45 -13.01 -2.08
CA PRO A 67 11.19 -13.00 -1.32
C PRO A 67 11.17 -11.98 -0.18
N TYR A 68 12.32 -11.67 0.44
CA TYR A 68 12.40 -10.66 1.51
C TYR A 68 12.14 -9.25 0.98
N ILE A 69 12.76 -8.89 -0.14
CA ILE A 69 12.53 -7.59 -0.80
C ILE A 69 11.09 -7.51 -1.33
N ARG A 70 10.58 -8.59 -1.93
CA ARG A 70 9.18 -8.63 -2.42
C ARG A 70 8.17 -8.45 -1.29
N ALA A 71 8.40 -9.09 -0.14
CA ALA A 71 7.57 -8.90 1.05
C ALA A 71 7.65 -7.45 1.57
N LEU A 72 8.84 -6.84 1.54
CA LEU A 72 9.01 -5.43 1.88
C LEU A 72 8.23 -4.53 0.92
N MET A 73 8.28 -4.76 -0.39
CA MET A 73 7.51 -4.00 -1.38
C MET A 73 6.00 -4.08 -1.10
N ARG A 74 5.47 -5.28 -0.83
CA ARG A 74 4.05 -5.45 -0.46
C ARG A 74 3.71 -4.74 0.85
N THR A 75 4.65 -4.67 1.80
CA THR A 75 4.51 -3.92 3.05
C THR A 75 4.47 -2.40 2.81
N ILE A 76 5.34 -1.87 1.94
CA ILE A 76 5.31 -0.46 1.52
C ILE A 76 3.96 -0.15 0.87
N SER A 77 3.49 -1.00 -0.04
CA SER A 77 2.20 -0.87 -0.68
C SER A 77 1.04 -0.85 0.32
N ALA A 78 1.10 -1.62 1.42
CA ALA A 78 0.09 -1.57 2.46
C ALA A 78 0.05 -0.22 3.19
N SER A 79 1.17 0.47 3.28
CA SER A 79 1.25 1.81 3.87
C SER A 79 0.74 2.88 2.89
N GLU A 80 1.20 2.79 1.64
CA GLU A 80 1.02 3.83 0.63
C GLU A 80 -0.31 3.71 -0.14
N ALA A 81 -0.70 2.49 -0.50
CA ALA A 81 -1.81 2.20 -1.38
C ALA A 81 -2.59 0.93 -0.98
N TYR A 82 -3.13 0.88 0.25
CA TYR A 82 -3.98 -0.23 0.70
C TYR A 82 -5.37 -0.21 0.04
N THR A 83 -5.45 -0.76 -1.17
CA THR A 83 -6.65 -0.91 -2.00
C THR A 83 -6.49 -2.09 -2.96
N GLN A 84 -7.59 -2.50 -3.58
CA GLN A 84 -7.63 -3.56 -4.60
C GLN A 84 -6.99 -3.14 -5.93
N ARG A 85 -6.79 -1.83 -6.17
CA ARG A 85 -6.18 -1.30 -7.42
C ARG A 85 -4.96 -0.42 -7.13
N PRO A 86 -3.91 -0.94 -6.45
CA PRO A 86 -2.86 -0.11 -5.88
C PRO A 86 -2.06 0.66 -6.94
N TYR A 87 -1.81 0.06 -8.10
CA TYR A 87 -1.03 0.64 -9.21
C TYR A 87 -1.65 1.88 -9.86
N HIS A 88 -2.95 2.07 -9.70
CA HIS A 88 -3.69 3.16 -10.36
C HIS A 88 -3.96 4.33 -9.42
N VAL A 89 -3.60 4.22 -8.14
CA VAL A 89 -4.00 5.20 -7.13
C VAL A 89 -3.14 6.45 -7.23
N ILE A 90 -3.75 7.62 -7.13
CA ILE A 90 -3.02 8.89 -6.96
C ILE A 90 -3.29 9.47 -5.58
N TYR A 91 -2.40 10.37 -5.16
CA TYR A 91 -2.49 11.06 -3.89
C TYR A 91 -3.90 11.62 -3.65
N GLY A 92 -4.41 11.47 -2.43
CA GLY A 92 -5.76 11.90 -2.07
C GLY A 92 -6.87 10.95 -2.51
N GLY A 93 -6.54 9.90 -3.27
CA GLY A 93 -7.37 8.72 -3.42
C GLY A 93 -8.19 8.61 -4.71
N GLN A 94 -7.78 9.32 -5.74
CA GLN A 94 -8.33 9.16 -7.08
C GLN A 94 -7.60 8.02 -7.82
N TYR A 95 -8.14 7.63 -8.98
CA TYR A 95 -7.53 6.62 -9.83
C TYR A 95 -7.26 7.17 -11.22
N VAL A 96 -6.13 6.78 -11.81
CA VAL A 96 -5.81 7.01 -13.22
C VAL A 96 -6.11 5.78 -14.04
N GLN A 97 -6.53 5.97 -15.30
CA GLN A 97 -6.86 4.85 -16.18
C GLN A 97 -5.65 4.30 -16.93
N LYS A 98 -4.80 5.21 -17.43
CA LYS A 98 -3.61 4.86 -18.20
C LYS A 98 -2.37 4.92 -17.31
N LEU A 99 -1.46 4.00 -17.56
CA LEU A 99 -0.16 3.88 -16.88
C LEU A 99 0.99 3.91 -17.90
N ASP A 100 0.76 4.42 -19.11
CA ASP A 100 1.79 4.57 -20.15
C ASP A 100 2.94 5.49 -19.71
N ARG A 101 2.69 6.35 -18.72
CA ARG A 101 3.67 7.21 -18.07
C ARG A 101 3.19 7.58 -16.67
N HIS A 102 4.08 8.13 -15.85
CA HIS A 102 3.68 8.67 -14.55
C HIS A 102 2.67 9.81 -14.74
N PRO A 103 1.53 9.84 -14.01
CA PRO A 103 0.43 10.74 -14.33
C PRO A 103 0.74 12.22 -14.06
N ASP A 104 1.74 12.51 -13.22
CA ASP A 104 2.18 13.87 -12.83
C ASP A 104 1.02 14.79 -12.43
N GLN A 105 -0.04 14.22 -11.87
CA GLN A 105 -1.23 14.97 -11.52
C GLN A 105 -1.00 15.69 -10.20
N CYS A 106 -0.98 17.01 -10.25
CA CYS A 106 -0.87 17.83 -9.06
C CYS A 106 -2.12 17.76 -8.19
N VAL A 107 -2.01 17.16 -7.00
CA VAL A 107 -3.08 17.12 -6.01
C VAL A 107 -2.67 17.95 -4.79
N VAL A 108 -3.49 18.93 -4.44
CA VAL A 108 -3.23 19.82 -3.30
C VAL A 108 -3.38 19.06 -1.98
N VAL A 109 -2.33 19.11 -1.16
CA VAL A 109 -2.29 18.55 0.19
C VAL A 109 -3.19 19.39 1.08
N LYS A 110 -4.22 18.76 1.67
CA LYS A 110 -5.24 19.49 2.44
C LYS A 110 -4.87 19.75 3.91
N ARG A 111 -3.93 18.98 4.48
CA ARG A 111 -3.58 18.98 5.91
C ARG A 111 -2.13 18.53 6.10
N GLY A 112 -1.54 18.81 7.26
CA GLY A 112 -0.17 18.42 7.61
C GLY A 112 0.86 19.50 7.29
N ALA A 113 2.14 19.17 7.48
CA ALA A 113 3.25 20.12 7.29
C ALA A 113 3.38 20.63 5.84
N ASN A 114 2.80 19.88 4.89
CA ASN A 114 2.78 20.23 3.48
C ASN A 114 1.43 20.79 3.01
N ALA A 115 0.52 21.18 3.91
CA ALA A 115 -0.77 21.76 3.54
C ALA A 115 -0.62 22.96 2.58
N GLY A 116 -1.43 22.97 1.51
CA GLY A 116 -1.38 23.98 0.45
C GLY A 116 -0.33 23.70 -0.64
N LYS A 117 0.60 22.76 -0.43
CA LYS A 117 1.53 22.32 -1.46
C LYS A 117 0.92 21.27 -2.37
N CYS A 118 1.56 21.07 -3.50
CA CYS A 118 1.23 20.04 -4.47
C CYS A 118 1.95 18.72 -4.15
N SER A 119 1.25 17.59 -4.25
CA SER A 119 1.85 16.25 -4.34
C SER A 119 1.46 15.61 -5.66
N THR A 120 2.43 14.98 -6.32
CA THR A 120 2.23 14.20 -7.55
C THR A 120 2.26 12.70 -7.29
N ALA A 121 2.20 12.28 -6.02
CA ALA A 121 2.39 10.90 -5.63
C ALA A 121 1.37 9.97 -6.32
N ALA A 122 1.86 8.91 -6.95
CA ALA A 122 1.04 7.98 -7.71
C ALA A 122 1.53 6.54 -7.64
N GLY A 123 0.63 5.62 -8.00
CA GLY A 123 0.90 4.21 -8.09
C GLY A 123 0.99 3.51 -6.73
N ARG A 124 1.37 2.24 -6.81
CA ARG A 124 1.38 1.30 -5.69
C ARG A 124 2.27 1.74 -4.53
N TYR A 125 3.31 2.49 -4.87
CA TYR A 125 4.36 2.94 -3.96
C TYR A 125 4.39 4.46 -3.80
N GLN A 126 3.38 5.16 -4.33
CA GLN A 126 3.23 6.61 -4.21
C GLN A 126 4.48 7.39 -4.65
N PHE A 127 5.09 6.98 -5.77
CA PHE A 127 6.21 7.71 -6.38
C PHE A 127 5.78 9.13 -6.73
N LEU A 128 6.63 10.12 -6.42
CA LEU A 128 6.51 11.45 -7.02
C LEU A 128 6.98 11.40 -8.47
N ASN A 129 6.49 12.30 -9.32
CA ASN A 129 6.91 12.36 -10.73
C ASN A 129 8.44 12.48 -10.88
N THR A 130 9.06 13.35 -10.09
CA THR A 130 10.52 13.54 -10.11
C THR A 130 11.28 12.31 -9.63
N THR A 131 10.79 11.66 -8.57
CA THR A 131 11.39 10.41 -8.06
C THR A 131 11.24 9.29 -9.09
N TRP A 132 10.07 9.17 -9.73
CA TRP A 132 9.88 8.19 -10.80
C TRP A 132 10.86 8.42 -11.95
N ALA A 133 10.94 9.64 -12.48
CA ALA A 133 11.84 9.97 -13.57
C ALA A 133 13.31 9.65 -13.22
N GLU A 134 13.75 10.03 -12.02
CA GLU A 134 15.11 9.74 -11.55
C GLU A 134 15.35 8.23 -11.44
N LYS A 135 14.49 7.49 -10.73
CA LYS A 135 14.72 6.07 -10.46
C LYS A 135 14.47 5.19 -11.68
N ALA A 136 13.52 5.53 -12.53
CA ALA A 136 13.30 4.84 -13.80
C ALA A 136 14.50 5.02 -14.75
N SER A 137 15.16 6.19 -14.76
CA SER A 137 16.36 6.39 -15.59
C SER A 137 17.54 5.47 -15.23
N ILE A 138 17.54 4.92 -14.02
CA ILE A 138 18.60 4.03 -13.51
C ILE A 138 18.12 2.57 -13.55
N TYR A 139 16.90 2.30 -13.07
CA TYR A 139 16.46 0.96 -12.75
C TYR A 139 15.42 0.39 -13.72
N HIS A 140 14.84 1.18 -14.61
CA HIS A 140 13.86 0.66 -15.56
C HIS A 140 14.52 -0.38 -16.50
N PRO A 141 13.87 -1.50 -16.85
CA PRO A 141 14.46 -2.49 -17.77
C PRO A 141 14.78 -1.95 -19.16
N GLN A 142 14.18 -0.82 -19.51
CA GLN A 142 14.40 -0.09 -20.77
C GLN A 142 15.10 1.25 -20.50
N ALA A 143 15.92 1.35 -19.46
CA ALA A 143 16.63 2.58 -19.11
C ALA A 143 17.54 3.09 -20.25
N ASP A 144 18.13 2.18 -21.03
CA ASP A 144 18.99 2.50 -22.19
C ASP A 144 18.23 3.12 -23.38
N PHE A 145 16.89 3.19 -23.32
CA PHE A 145 16.12 3.89 -24.33
C PHE A 145 16.38 5.39 -24.22
N ILE A 146 17.02 5.97 -25.23
CA ILE A 146 17.29 7.41 -25.38
C ILE A 146 15.98 8.12 -25.72
N GLY A 147 15.04 8.17 -24.77
CA GLY A 147 13.83 8.97 -24.81
C GLY A 147 13.88 10.06 -23.74
N ASP A 148 12.88 10.94 -23.70
CA ASP A 148 12.74 11.89 -22.60
C ASP A 148 12.64 11.13 -21.27
N ASN A 149 13.36 11.54 -20.22
CA ASN A 149 13.35 10.88 -18.89
C ASN A 149 11.94 10.75 -18.26
N ASN A 150 10.94 11.44 -18.80
CA ASN A 150 9.54 11.38 -18.39
C ASN A 150 8.67 10.41 -19.23
N SER A 151 9.30 9.60 -20.08
CA SER A 151 8.64 8.68 -21.01
C SER A 151 8.65 7.22 -20.55
N TYR A 152 9.30 6.90 -19.42
CA TYR A 152 9.32 5.54 -18.89
C TYR A 152 7.91 5.08 -18.51
N SER A 153 7.55 3.88 -18.97
CA SER A 153 6.25 3.28 -18.71
C SER A 153 6.01 3.12 -17.22
N PHE A 154 4.86 3.58 -16.75
CA PHE A 154 4.46 3.49 -15.34
C PHE A 154 3.51 2.31 -15.09
N GLU A 155 3.47 1.34 -16.00
CA GLU A 155 2.67 0.13 -15.85
C GLU A 155 3.08 -0.66 -14.60
N ALA A 156 2.16 -1.50 -14.13
CA ALA A 156 2.32 -2.21 -12.86
C ALA A 156 3.63 -3.03 -12.77
N GLN A 157 4.00 -3.70 -13.86
CA GLN A 157 5.27 -4.43 -13.97
C GLN A 157 6.47 -3.52 -13.67
N TYR A 158 6.50 -2.33 -14.26
CA TYR A 158 7.64 -1.42 -14.16
C TYR A 158 7.68 -0.66 -12.84
N GLN A 159 6.52 -0.34 -12.24
CA GLN A 159 6.48 0.16 -10.86
C GLN A 159 7.15 -0.83 -9.90
N ASP A 160 6.86 -2.13 -10.05
CA ASP A 160 7.46 -3.18 -9.24
C ASP A 160 8.96 -3.33 -9.53
N GLU A 161 9.34 -3.47 -10.80
CA GLU A 161 10.73 -3.74 -11.18
C GLU A 161 11.68 -2.59 -10.83
N VAL A 162 11.25 -1.34 -11.05
CA VAL A 162 12.03 -0.16 -10.65
C VAL A 162 12.19 -0.13 -9.14
N LEU A 163 11.13 -0.35 -8.38
CA LEU A 163 11.23 -0.36 -6.92
C LEU A 163 12.10 -1.51 -6.43
N TYR A 164 11.91 -2.72 -6.97
CA TYR A 164 12.68 -3.90 -6.58
C TYR A 164 14.17 -3.66 -6.77
N ARG A 165 14.57 -3.25 -7.97
CA ARG A 165 15.97 -2.98 -8.30
C ARG A 165 16.54 -1.85 -7.44
N TRP A 166 15.76 -0.79 -7.20
CA TRP A 166 16.19 0.28 -6.30
C TRP A 166 16.37 -0.21 -4.87
N LEU A 167 15.45 -1.00 -4.32
CA LEU A 167 15.58 -1.58 -2.96
C LEU A 167 16.70 -2.61 -2.86
N SER A 168 17.04 -3.30 -3.95
CA SER A 168 18.15 -4.25 -4.02
C SER A 168 19.51 -3.58 -4.25
N ASP A 169 19.56 -2.28 -4.53
CA ASP A 169 20.80 -1.55 -4.76
C ASP A 169 21.45 -1.16 -3.42
N GLY A 170 22.40 -1.99 -2.99
CA GLY A 170 23.14 -1.77 -1.75
C GLY A 170 23.99 -0.50 -1.74
N GLU A 171 24.42 0.01 -2.90
CA GLU A 171 25.18 1.26 -3.00
C GLU A 171 24.25 2.46 -2.78
N ALA A 172 23.07 2.44 -3.41
CA ALA A 172 22.06 3.49 -3.25
C ALA A 172 21.60 3.64 -1.79
N TRP A 173 21.50 2.53 -1.06
CA TRP A 173 21.06 2.53 0.34
C TRP A 173 22.20 2.53 1.36
N GLY A 174 23.43 2.25 0.94
CA GLY A 174 24.59 2.04 1.80
C GLY A 174 24.47 0.82 2.72
N VAL A 175 23.51 -0.06 2.45
CA VAL A 175 23.19 -1.29 3.20
C VAL A 175 22.52 -2.29 2.27
N ASP A 176 22.65 -3.59 2.54
CA ASP A 176 21.89 -4.64 1.85
C ASP A 176 20.60 -4.95 2.61
N PHE A 177 19.46 -4.50 2.08
CA PHE A 177 18.17 -4.77 2.70
C PHE A 177 17.79 -6.24 2.71
N SER A 178 18.17 -7.03 1.71
CA SER A 178 17.88 -8.47 1.70
C SER A 178 18.55 -9.12 2.91
N GLN A 179 19.85 -8.86 3.10
CA GLN A 179 20.60 -9.40 4.21
C GLN A 179 20.03 -8.95 5.57
N MET A 180 19.70 -7.68 5.72
CA MET A 180 19.09 -7.16 6.95
C MET A 180 17.74 -7.82 7.25
N LEU A 181 16.90 -7.97 6.25
CA LEU A 181 15.58 -8.60 6.38
C LEU A 181 15.69 -10.09 6.71
N ALA A 182 16.63 -10.81 6.11
CA ALA A 182 16.94 -12.20 6.44
C ALA A 182 17.41 -12.36 7.91
N GLN A 183 18.06 -11.33 8.46
CA GLN A 183 18.48 -11.25 9.86
C GLN A 183 17.40 -10.68 10.79
N ASN A 184 16.15 -10.59 10.34
CA ASN A 184 15.00 -10.09 11.11
C ASN A 184 15.18 -8.62 11.58
N GLN A 185 15.92 -7.80 10.84
CA GLN A 185 16.20 -6.39 11.16
C GLN A 185 15.17 -5.42 10.53
N LEU A 186 13.90 -5.85 10.43
CA LEU A 186 12.84 -5.08 9.75
C LEU A 186 12.72 -3.64 10.26
N ASP A 187 12.78 -3.40 11.56
CA ASP A 187 12.64 -2.06 12.13
C ASP A 187 13.74 -1.10 11.67
N GLN A 188 14.97 -1.61 11.49
CA GLN A 188 16.08 -0.82 10.97
C GLN A 188 15.88 -0.49 9.48
N VAL A 189 15.37 -1.47 8.72
CA VAL A 189 15.02 -1.29 7.31
C VAL A 189 13.91 -0.24 7.17
N LEU A 190 12.80 -0.36 7.91
CA LEU A 190 11.71 0.63 7.87
C LEU A 190 12.18 2.04 8.27
N ARG A 191 13.05 2.15 9.28
CA ARG A 191 13.66 3.43 9.67
C ARG A 191 14.55 4.02 8.58
N ARG A 192 15.29 3.20 7.82
CA ARG A 192 16.12 3.68 6.70
C ARG A 192 15.23 4.23 5.57
N LEU A 193 14.11 3.56 5.32
CA LEU A 193 13.15 3.92 4.27
C LEU A 193 12.28 5.14 4.61
N SER A 194 12.15 5.53 5.89
CA SER A 194 11.20 6.56 6.32
C SER A 194 11.45 7.96 5.75
N ASN A 195 12.69 8.23 5.30
CA ASN A 195 13.01 9.49 4.59
C ASN A 195 12.43 9.52 3.17
N THR A 196 12.19 8.36 2.57
CA THR A 196 11.56 8.24 1.24
C THR A 196 10.05 8.09 1.38
N TRP A 197 9.61 7.22 2.29
CA TRP A 197 8.20 6.98 2.58
C TRP A 197 7.91 7.33 4.04
N THR A 198 7.50 8.58 4.28
CA THR A 198 7.19 9.09 5.63
C THR A 198 6.10 8.27 6.33
N SER A 199 5.25 7.58 5.57
CA SER A 199 4.15 6.78 6.07
C SER A 199 4.57 5.45 6.72
N LEU A 200 5.80 4.99 6.47
CA LEU A 200 6.35 3.76 7.07
C LEU A 200 6.65 3.88 8.58
N GLY A 201 6.39 5.05 9.16
CA GLY A 201 6.71 5.37 10.54
C GLY A 201 8.12 5.93 10.70
N TYR A 202 8.45 6.37 11.90
CA TYR A 202 9.76 6.95 12.24
C TYR A 202 10.11 8.24 11.46
N GLY A 203 9.13 8.83 10.76
CA GLY A 203 9.16 10.16 10.15
C GLY A 203 8.12 11.10 10.81
N THR A 204 7.69 12.14 10.11
CA THR A 204 6.73 13.14 10.63
C THR A 204 5.25 12.77 10.43
N GLU A 205 4.94 11.72 9.66
CA GLU A 205 3.57 11.41 9.21
C GLU A 205 3.23 9.90 9.30
N ASP A 206 3.19 9.35 10.52
CA ASP A 206 2.64 8.01 10.78
C ASP A 206 1.20 7.87 10.21
N ASN A 207 0.83 6.67 9.74
CA ASN A 207 -0.52 6.36 9.28
C ASN A 207 -1.17 5.22 10.08
N SER A 208 -2.41 4.86 9.74
CA SER A 208 -3.16 3.79 10.43
C SER A 208 -2.53 2.40 10.32
N MET A 209 -1.65 2.20 9.34
CA MET A 209 -0.98 0.93 9.04
C MET A 209 0.39 0.81 9.71
N THR A 210 1.06 1.92 10.04
CA THR A 210 2.43 1.95 10.61
C THR A 210 2.63 0.93 11.74
N ARG A 211 1.72 0.88 12.73
CA ARG A 211 1.82 -0.07 13.87
C ARG A 211 1.66 -1.54 13.50
N ARG A 212 1.25 -1.84 12.26
CA ARG A 212 0.94 -3.18 11.76
C ARG A 212 1.92 -3.65 10.70
N LEU A 213 2.77 -2.77 10.19
CA LEU A 213 3.75 -3.09 9.16
C LEU A 213 4.61 -4.31 9.52
N PRO A 214 5.05 -4.52 10.79
CA PRO A 214 5.76 -5.74 11.14
C PRO A 214 4.93 -7.02 10.94
N LYS A 215 3.65 -7.01 11.34
CA LYS A 215 2.77 -8.17 11.15
C LYS A 215 2.46 -8.40 9.67
N ILE A 216 2.22 -7.32 8.93
CA ILE A 216 1.99 -7.36 7.48
C ILE A 216 3.21 -7.97 6.79
N TYR A 217 4.40 -7.47 7.07
CA TYR A 217 5.64 -7.97 6.48
C TYR A 217 5.82 -9.47 6.69
N GLN A 218 5.62 -9.96 7.92
CA GLN A 218 5.75 -11.39 8.21
C GLN A 218 4.75 -12.24 7.41
N GLN A 219 3.50 -11.78 7.27
CA GLN A 219 2.52 -12.47 6.44
C GLN A 219 2.95 -12.47 4.96
N MET A 220 3.35 -11.31 4.43
CA MET A 220 3.78 -11.20 3.03
C MET A 220 5.01 -12.08 2.77
N LEU A 221 5.96 -12.13 3.70
CA LEU A 221 7.15 -12.97 3.60
C LEU A 221 6.79 -14.46 3.54
N GLN A 222 5.86 -14.91 4.37
CA GLN A 222 5.39 -16.30 4.33
C GLN A 222 4.77 -16.64 2.96
N GLU A 223 3.97 -15.74 2.40
CA GLU A 223 3.37 -15.91 1.08
C GLU A 223 4.42 -15.92 -0.04
N GLU A 224 5.38 -14.98 -0.04
CA GLU A 224 6.43 -14.92 -1.07
C GLU A 224 7.35 -16.16 -1.00
N LEU A 225 7.69 -16.64 0.20
CA LEU A 225 8.48 -17.87 0.37
C LEU A 225 7.72 -19.10 -0.14
N ALA A 226 6.42 -19.22 0.17
CA ALA A 226 5.58 -20.32 -0.31
C ALA A 226 5.46 -20.31 -1.84
N ASN A 227 5.26 -19.13 -2.45
CA ASN A 227 5.19 -18.97 -3.90
C ASN A 227 6.53 -19.33 -4.58
N GLN A 228 7.66 -18.94 -3.99
CA GLN A 228 8.98 -19.30 -4.50
C GLN A 228 9.20 -20.82 -4.45
N GLN A 229 8.77 -21.48 -3.37
CA GLN A 229 8.87 -22.93 -3.27
C GLN A 229 7.97 -23.66 -4.28
N ALA A 230 6.75 -23.17 -4.49
CA ALA A 230 5.83 -23.71 -5.50
C ALA A 230 6.38 -23.57 -6.92
N SER A 231 7.10 -22.49 -7.23
CA SER A 231 7.70 -22.27 -8.56
C SER A 231 8.92 -23.16 -8.87
N LYS A 232 9.46 -23.87 -7.88
CA LYS A 232 10.62 -24.78 -8.02
C LYS A 232 10.21 -26.24 -8.24
N ASN A 233 8.94 -26.57 -8.02
CA ASN A 233 8.36 -27.91 -8.19
C ASN A 233 7.59 -28.01 -9.51
#